data_AF-Q5A4H9-F1
#
_entry.id   AF-Q5A4H9-F1
#
_cell.length_a   1.000
_cell.length_b   1.000
_cell.length_c   1.000
_cell.angle_alpha   90.00
_cell.angle_beta   90.00
_cell.angle_gamma   90.00
#
_symmetry.space_group_name_H-M   'P 1'
#
loop_
_entity.id
_entity.type
_entity.pdbx_description
1 polymer ?
#
loop_
_entity_poly.entity_id
_entity_poly.type
_entity_poly.pdbx_seq_one_letter_code
_entity_poly.pdbx_strand_id
1 'polypeptide(L)'
;MSADYWNSSQRNQWQLTRFSLLEARRRVLLLERKMIQNGLIKDYPNIIYDYNMRIYLHNLLIKLGRRLNIRQIALATAEIYLTRFLTRVSLKEINVYLLITTCIYVACKIEECPQHIRLILSEARNIWPEYIPHDVTKLAEFEFYLIEEMDSYLLLHHPYKSLMQINEFLSNNYNVFGFKLTVEELQNAWSLINDSYITDLHLLLPPHTIAVAAIYITVVLKKNLSRVRQGNNNDNNININTMHISTGSSTNPININNNNNTNTSNNNGTTSTTTTTTAQETQVLGQDDNTEMNIDDLMNLTKSSNNSQDKSDDKMDIDNPLQSQVNLSQIQNQTQHQHQESTHNNTSSTNTGRNGINGQISQSNQELNNFDLDILDEDTIKINKFMNFLEHSHINLDEVVEAVQDMMNMYVLWNRYNEQGVKKALQVMLLNRI
;
A
#
# COMPACT_ATOMS: atom_id res chain seq x y z
N MET A 1 11.04 18.65 13.43
CA MET A 1 11.91 17.47 13.28
C MET A 1 11.38 16.42 12.30
N SER A 2 10.31 16.67 11.51
CA SER A 2 9.58 15.60 10.80
C SER A 2 9.58 15.69 9.27
N ALA A 3 10.57 16.32 8.62
CA ALA A 3 10.62 16.29 7.15
C ALA A 3 11.09 14.93 6.61
N ASP A 4 11.88 14.20 7.42
CA ASP A 4 12.55 12.96 7.02
C ASP A 4 11.96 11.78 7.79
N TYR A 5 11.48 10.79 7.04
CA TYR A 5 10.92 9.55 7.58
C TYR A 5 11.95 8.77 8.41
N TRP A 6 13.23 8.77 8.01
CA TRP A 6 14.25 7.95 8.65
C TRP A 6 14.59 8.38 10.08
N ASN A 7 14.34 9.65 10.39
CA ASN A 7 14.50 10.25 11.73
C ASN A 7 13.17 10.42 12.46
N SER A 8 12.06 9.93 11.89
CA SER A 8 10.72 10.12 12.43
C SER A 8 10.40 9.17 13.58
N SER A 9 9.46 9.58 14.44
CA SER A 9 8.88 8.70 15.46
C SER A 9 8.13 7.52 14.84
N GLN A 10 7.51 7.69 13.67
CA GLN A 10 6.85 6.61 12.95
C GLN A 10 7.82 5.45 12.70
N ARG A 11 9.03 5.72 12.19
CA ARG A 11 10.04 4.69 12.00
C ARG A 11 10.55 4.14 13.34
N ASN A 12 10.95 5.03 14.24
CA ASN A 12 11.71 4.61 15.43
C ASN A 12 10.85 3.92 16.50
N GLN A 13 9.53 4.11 16.49
CA GLN A 13 8.64 3.63 17.56
C GLN A 13 7.49 2.76 17.04
N TRP A 14 7.06 2.97 15.78
CA TRP A 14 5.86 2.33 15.22
C TRP A 14 6.11 1.52 13.95
N GLN A 15 7.35 1.44 13.47
CA GLN A 15 7.72 0.46 12.46
C GLN A 15 8.05 -0.85 13.17
N LEU A 16 7.16 -1.82 13.01
CA LEU A 16 7.20 -3.13 13.64
C LEU A 16 7.73 -4.16 12.65
N THR A 17 8.31 -5.23 13.18
CA THR A 17 8.57 -6.43 12.39
C THR A 17 7.31 -7.29 12.39
N ARG A 18 7.15 -8.20 11.41
CA ARG A 18 6.04 -9.16 11.43
C ARG A 18 5.99 -9.94 12.75
N PHE A 19 7.16 -10.31 13.28
CA PHE A 19 7.25 -10.98 14.57
C PHE A 19 6.74 -10.12 15.73
N SER A 20 7.18 -8.86 15.84
CA SER A 20 6.75 -8.00 16.95
C SER A 20 5.27 -7.62 16.86
N LEU A 21 4.73 -7.46 15.64
CA LEU A 21 3.31 -7.24 15.40
C LEU A 21 2.47 -8.46 15.79
N LEU A 22 2.91 -9.67 15.42
CA LEU A 22 2.26 -10.92 15.85
C LEU A 22 2.27 -11.04 17.38
N GLU A 23 3.38 -10.70 18.03
CA GLU A 23 3.49 -10.74 19.48
C GLU A 23 2.63 -9.67 20.18
N ALA A 24 2.49 -8.48 19.58
CA ALA A 24 1.54 -7.46 20.06
C ALA A 24 0.10 -8.00 20.02
N ARG A 25 -0.31 -8.59 18.89
CA ARG A 25 -1.64 -9.21 18.76
C ARG A 25 -1.88 -10.36 19.73
N ARG A 26 -0.86 -11.20 19.98
CA ARG A 26 -0.95 -12.25 21.00
C ARG A 26 -1.15 -11.68 22.40
N ARG A 27 -0.45 -10.59 22.75
CA ARG A 27 -0.65 -9.90 24.02
C ARG A 27 -2.09 -9.38 24.17
N VAL A 28 -2.67 -8.79 23.12
CA VAL A 28 -4.08 -8.37 23.13
C VAL A 28 -5.02 -9.55 23.38
N LEU A 29 -4.82 -10.68 22.70
CA LEU A 29 -5.64 -11.89 22.91
C LEU A 29 -5.52 -12.45 24.34
N LEU A 30 -4.33 -12.37 24.96
CA LEU A 30 -4.13 -12.78 26.35
C LEU A 30 -4.83 -11.84 27.33
N LEU A 31 -4.76 -10.53 27.10
CA LEU A 31 -5.47 -9.53 27.90
C LEU A 31 -6.98 -9.73 27.78
N GLU A 32 -7.49 -9.92 26.57
CA GLU A 32 -8.89 -10.21 26.31
C GLU A 32 -9.39 -11.42 27.11
N ARG A 33 -8.65 -12.54 27.10
CA ARG A 33 -9.00 -13.73 27.89
C ARG A 33 -9.06 -13.45 29.39
N LYS A 34 -8.11 -12.68 29.92
CA LYS A 34 -8.10 -12.28 31.34
C LYS A 34 -9.30 -11.39 31.67
N MET A 35 -9.67 -10.48 30.79
CA MET A 35 -10.83 -9.59 31.00
C MET A 35 -12.15 -10.37 30.98
N ILE A 36 -12.28 -11.36 30.09
CA ILE A 36 -13.43 -12.27 30.07
C ILE A 36 -13.49 -13.10 31.35
N GLN A 37 -12.36 -13.67 31.79
CA GLN A 37 -12.29 -14.46 33.02
C GLN A 37 -12.65 -13.62 34.27
N ASN A 38 -12.22 -12.36 34.29
CA ASN A 38 -12.54 -11.43 35.37
C ASN A 38 -13.96 -10.82 35.28
N GLY A 39 -14.73 -11.16 34.24
CA GLY A 39 -16.09 -10.65 34.04
C GLY A 39 -16.18 -9.18 33.61
N LEU A 40 -15.08 -8.57 33.18
CA LEU A 40 -15.05 -7.19 32.69
C LEU A 40 -15.73 -7.04 31.32
N ILE A 41 -15.64 -8.08 30.48
CA ILE A 41 -16.25 -8.12 29.15
C ILE A 41 -16.91 -9.49 28.96
N LYS A 42 -18.06 -9.50 28.26
CA LYS A 42 -18.70 -10.75 27.81
C LYS A 42 -17.89 -11.39 26.68
N ASP A 43 -17.88 -12.71 26.61
CA ASP A 43 -17.25 -13.40 25.49
C ASP A 43 -18.12 -13.29 24.23
N TYR A 44 -17.53 -12.74 23.17
CA TYR A 44 -18.13 -12.62 21.85
C TYR A 44 -17.23 -13.35 20.84
N PRO A 45 -17.38 -14.67 20.65
CA PRO A 45 -16.46 -15.47 19.85
C PRO A 45 -16.47 -15.10 18.36
N ASN A 46 -17.56 -14.53 17.86
CA ASN A 46 -17.69 -14.10 16.46
C ASN A 46 -17.01 -12.75 16.16
N ILE A 47 -16.46 -12.08 17.18
CA ILE A 47 -15.71 -10.83 17.02
C ILE A 47 -14.23 -11.19 16.93
N ILE A 48 -13.71 -11.17 15.71
CA ILE A 48 -12.31 -11.46 15.40
C ILE A 48 -11.76 -10.30 14.58
N TYR A 49 -10.56 -9.82 14.92
CA TYR A 49 -9.86 -8.80 14.15
C TYR A 49 -9.10 -9.42 12.98
N ASP A 50 -9.86 -9.87 11.97
CA ASP A 50 -9.37 -10.45 10.73
C ASP A 50 -9.46 -9.45 9.55
N TYR A 51 -9.24 -9.92 8.32
CA TYR A 51 -9.39 -9.08 7.14
C TYR A 51 -10.84 -8.64 6.89
N ASN A 52 -11.85 -9.46 7.22
CA ASN A 52 -13.24 -9.04 7.09
C ASN A 52 -13.53 -7.84 8.00
N MET A 53 -13.06 -7.90 9.24
CA MET A 53 -13.20 -6.78 10.17
C MET A 53 -12.43 -5.55 9.68
N ARG A 54 -11.21 -5.69 9.17
CA ARG A 54 -10.43 -4.56 8.64
C ARG A 54 -11.12 -3.89 7.45
N ILE A 55 -11.62 -4.66 6.49
CA ILE A 55 -12.39 -4.14 5.35
C ILE A 55 -13.66 -3.42 5.84
N TYR A 56 -14.36 -3.99 6.83
CA TYR A 56 -15.56 -3.35 7.39
C TYR A 56 -15.24 -2.01 8.05
N LEU A 57 -14.20 -1.95 8.89
CA LEU A 57 -13.79 -0.71 9.55
C LEU A 57 -13.33 0.35 8.55
N HIS A 58 -12.57 -0.05 7.53
CA HIS A 58 -12.17 0.81 6.41
C HIS A 58 -13.39 1.44 5.71
N ASN A 59 -14.39 0.62 5.38
CA ASN A 59 -15.62 1.09 4.74
C ASN A 59 -16.41 2.06 5.64
N LEU A 60 -16.48 1.80 6.95
CA LEU A 60 -17.10 2.72 7.91
C LEU A 60 -16.36 4.06 7.99
N LEU A 61 -15.03 4.03 8.01
CA LEU A 61 -14.18 5.21 8.05
C LEU A 61 -14.37 6.07 6.80
N ILE A 62 -14.34 5.46 5.60
CA ILE A 62 -14.64 6.14 4.34
C ILE A 62 -16.05 6.71 4.35
N LYS A 63 -17.05 5.95 4.84
CA LYS A 63 -18.45 6.40 4.85
C LYS A 63 -18.65 7.68 5.66
N LEU A 64 -18.05 7.77 6.85
CA LEU A 64 -18.08 8.99 7.67
C LEU A 64 -17.21 10.10 7.07
N GLY A 65 -16.02 9.76 6.57
CA GLY A 65 -15.12 10.68 5.89
C GLY A 65 -15.77 11.41 4.72
N ARG A 66 -16.53 10.68 3.91
CA ARG A 66 -17.34 11.23 2.80
C ARG A 66 -18.40 12.19 3.27
N ARG A 67 -19.11 11.83 4.33
CA ARG A 67 -20.18 12.65 4.88
C ARG A 67 -19.68 14.01 5.36
N LEU A 68 -18.45 14.04 5.87
CA LEU A 68 -17.77 15.24 6.36
C LEU A 68 -16.89 15.92 5.29
N ASN A 69 -16.81 15.38 4.08
CA ASN A 69 -15.94 15.85 3.00
C ASN A 69 -14.46 15.98 3.43
N ILE A 70 -13.97 14.97 4.15
CA ILE A 70 -12.60 14.94 4.67
C ILE A 70 -11.63 14.54 3.56
N ARG A 71 -10.47 15.20 3.53
CA ARG A 71 -9.41 14.95 2.55
C ARG A 71 -8.76 13.58 2.77
N GLN A 72 -8.28 12.96 1.68
CA GLN A 72 -7.71 11.61 1.70
C GLN A 72 -6.56 11.45 2.71
N ILE A 73 -5.70 12.45 2.87
CA ILE A 73 -4.57 12.39 3.81
C ILE A 73 -5.06 12.22 5.25
N ALA A 74 -6.14 12.92 5.66
CA ALA A 74 -6.72 12.77 6.99
C ALA A 74 -7.42 11.42 7.19
N LEU A 75 -8.02 10.85 6.15
CA LEU A 75 -8.57 9.49 6.21
C LEU A 75 -7.46 8.45 6.38
N ALA A 76 -6.39 8.56 5.60
CA ALA A 76 -5.20 7.73 5.71
C ALA A 76 -4.57 7.80 7.11
N THR A 77 -4.50 9.00 7.71
CA THR A 77 -4.03 9.16 9.09
C THR A 77 -4.96 8.47 10.09
N ALA A 78 -6.28 8.60 9.92
CA ALA A 78 -7.25 7.92 10.77
C ALA A 78 -7.16 6.39 10.67
N GLU A 79 -6.91 5.82 9.48
CA GLU A 79 -6.71 4.38 9.27
C GLU A 79 -5.47 3.85 10.00
N ILE A 80 -4.37 4.61 9.97
CA ILE A 80 -3.17 4.23 10.71
C ILE A 80 -3.41 4.31 12.22
N TYR A 81 -4.11 5.35 12.70
CA TYR A 81 -4.46 5.44 14.14
C TYR A 81 -5.32 4.27 14.58
N LEU A 82 -6.34 3.93 13.79
CA LEU A 82 -7.20 2.78 14.01
C LEU A 82 -6.36 1.49 14.11
N THR A 83 -5.50 1.25 13.12
CA THR A 83 -4.67 0.05 13.07
C THR A 83 -3.72 -0.02 14.26
N ARG A 84 -3.05 1.09 14.61
CA ARG A 84 -2.13 1.19 15.76
C ARG A 84 -2.85 0.91 17.07
N PHE A 85 -4.00 1.54 17.30
CA PHE A 85 -4.79 1.34 18.50
C PHE A 85 -5.20 -0.14 18.67
N LEU A 86 -5.65 -0.77 17.59
CA LEU A 86 -6.04 -2.19 17.58
C LEU A 86 -4.86 -3.18 17.67
N THR A 87 -3.60 -2.70 17.70
CA THR A 87 -2.46 -3.53 18.09
C THR A 87 -2.28 -3.68 19.60
N ARG A 88 -2.93 -2.82 20.40
CA ARG A 88 -2.80 -2.77 21.86
C ARG A 88 -4.12 -3.02 22.59
N VAL A 89 -5.24 -2.70 21.95
CA VAL A 89 -6.59 -2.75 22.54
C VAL A 89 -7.45 -3.81 21.84
N SER A 90 -8.21 -4.60 22.63
CA SER A 90 -9.14 -5.58 22.06
C SER A 90 -10.36 -4.89 21.45
N LEU A 91 -10.74 -5.31 20.24
CA LEU A 91 -11.98 -4.85 19.60
C LEU A 91 -13.23 -5.16 20.44
N LYS A 92 -13.17 -6.22 21.27
CA LYS A 92 -14.32 -6.66 22.08
C LYS A 92 -14.65 -5.72 23.23
N GLU A 93 -13.72 -4.84 23.63
CA GLU A 93 -13.89 -3.94 24.77
C GLU A 93 -14.44 -2.57 24.38
N ILE A 94 -14.27 -2.20 23.11
CA ILE A 94 -14.56 -0.86 22.59
C ILE A 94 -15.83 -0.81 21.75
N ASN A 95 -16.34 0.41 21.59
CA ASN A 95 -17.33 0.70 20.56
C ASN A 95 -16.63 1.13 19.27
N VAL A 96 -16.65 0.25 18.26
CA VAL A 96 -15.94 0.48 17.00
C VAL A 96 -16.39 1.74 16.26
N TYR A 97 -17.68 2.11 16.36
CA TYR A 97 -18.20 3.32 15.72
C TYR A 97 -17.67 4.58 16.40
N LEU A 98 -17.58 4.55 17.74
CA LEU A 98 -16.96 5.64 18.50
C LEU A 98 -15.47 5.72 18.19
N LEU A 99 -14.75 4.59 18.14
CA LEU A 99 -13.34 4.54 17.77
C LEU A 99 -13.08 5.19 16.41
N ILE A 100 -13.81 4.78 15.36
CA ILE A 100 -13.65 5.35 14.02
C ILE A 100 -13.91 6.86 14.04
N THR A 101 -14.99 7.29 14.72
CA THR A 101 -15.33 8.71 14.84
C THR A 101 -14.19 9.50 15.50
N THR A 102 -13.60 8.94 16.56
CA THR A 102 -12.47 9.56 17.27
C THR A 102 -11.18 9.54 16.44
N CYS A 103 -10.86 8.45 15.73
CA CYS A 103 -9.70 8.39 14.82
C CYS A 103 -9.78 9.49 13.76
N ILE A 104 -10.95 9.68 13.13
CA ILE A 104 -11.17 10.75 12.16
C ILE A 104 -11.05 12.14 12.82
N TYR A 105 -11.63 12.33 14.02
CA TYR A 105 -11.55 13.59 14.74
C TYR A 105 -10.10 14.02 15.02
N VAL A 106 -9.31 13.10 15.59
CA VAL A 106 -7.90 13.34 15.92
C VAL A 106 -7.08 13.53 14.64
N ALA A 107 -7.29 12.70 13.62
CA ALA A 107 -6.60 12.84 12.34
C ALA A 107 -6.84 14.21 11.68
N CYS A 108 -8.08 14.70 11.71
CA CYS A 108 -8.41 16.03 11.18
C CYS A 108 -7.65 17.15 11.90
N LYS A 109 -7.42 17.04 13.22
CA LYS A 109 -6.63 18.03 13.97
C LYS A 109 -5.17 18.00 13.54
N ILE A 110 -4.59 16.81 13.41
CA ILE A 110 -3.16 16.63 13.12
C ILE A 110 -2.83 16.95 11.66
N GLU A 111 -3.74 16.67 10.74
CA GLU A 111 -3.59 16.98 9.30
C GLU A 111 -4.11 18.38 8.93
N GLU A 112 -4.15 19.31 9.89
CA GLU A 112 -4.47 20.73 9.67
C GLU A 112 -5.81 20.97 8.95
N CYS A 113 -6.80 20.10 9.20
CA CYS A 113 -8.17 20.23 8.71
C CYS A 113 -9.22 20.00 9.83
N PRO A 114 -9.08 20.66 10.99
CA PRO A 114 -9.82 20.34 12.20
C PRO A 114 -11.33 20.48 11.99
N GLN A 115 -12.07 19.49 12.49
CA GLN A 115 -13.53 19.50 12.49
C GLN A 115 -14.05 19.81 13.89
N HIS A 116 -15.14 20.57 13.97
CA HIS A 116 -15.76 20.88 15.26
C HIS A 116 -16.33 19.59 15.89
N ILE A 117 -16.03 19.34 17.16
CA ILE A 117 -16.38 18.09 17.85
C ILE A 117 -17.88 17.76 17.81
N ARG A 118 -18.75 18.78 17.88
CA ARG A 118 -20.21 18.60 17.77
C ARG A 118 -20.64 18.17 16.36
N LEU A 119 -19.96 18.68 15.33
CA LEU A 119 -20.28 18.38 13.93
C LEU A 119 -19.92 16.93 13.60
N ILE A 120 -18.73 16.48 14.01
CA ILE A 120 -18.31 15.10 13.74
C ILE A 120 -19.22 14.10 14.46
N LEU A 121 -19.58 14.38 15.71
CA LEU A 121 -20.49 13.53 16.48
C LEU A 121 -21.90 13.53 15.88
N SER A 122 -22.41 14.68 15.41
CA SER A 122 -23.73 14.73 14.78
C SER A 122 -23.77 13.93 13.48
N GLU A 123 -22.75 14.05 12.63
CA GLU A 123 -22.71 13.26 11.39
C GLU A 123 -22.53 11.76 11.66
N ALA A 124 -21.71 11.38 12.65
CA ALA A 124 -21.59 9.99 13.07
C ALA A 124 -22.94 9.43 13.55
N ARG A 125 -23.72 10.19 14.34
CA ARG A 125 -25.07 9.79 14.75
C ARG A 125 -26.07 9.74 13.60
N ASN A 126 -25.93 10.59 12.58
CA ASN A 126 -26.80 10.53 11.40
C ASN A 126 -26.60 9.21 10.63
N ILE A 127 -25.38 8.66 10.65
CA ILE A 127 -25.06 7.40 9.97
C ILE A 127 -25.35 6.19 10.87
N TRP A 128 -25.05 6.29 12.17
CA TRP A 128 -25.09 5.19 13.14
C TRP A 128 -25.77 5.61 14.46
N PRO A 129 -27.05 5.98 14.44
CA PRO A 129 -27.73 6.56 15.61
C PRO A 129 -27.79 5.61 16.81
N GLU A 130 -27.90 4.30 16.55
CA GLU A 130 -27.99 3.25 17.58
C GLU A 130 -26.68 3.02 18.33
N TYR A 131 -25.54 3.39 17.73
CA TYR A 131 -24.22 3.01 18.25
C TYR A 131 -23.42 4.20 18.77
N ILE A 132 -23.82 5.44 18.53
CA ILE A 132 -23.03 6.62 18.94
C ILE A 132 -23.74 7.38 20.07
N PRO A 133 -23.07 7.62 21.22
CA PRO A 133 -23.68 8.38 22.32
C PRO A 133 -23.95 9.84 21.96
N HIS A 134 -24.95 10.44 22.61
CA HIS A 134 -25.29 11.86 22.42
C HIS A 134 -24.28 12.81 23.07
N ASP A 135 -23.64 12.35 24.14
CA ASP A 135 -22.71 13.16 24.94
C ASP A 135 -21.35 13.30 24.25
N VAL A 136 -20.97 14.54 23.98
CA VAL A 136 -19.69 14.94 23.39
C VAL A 136 -18.52 14.57 24.31
N THR A 137 -18.75 14.54 25.62
CA THR A 137 -17.74 14.19 26.63
C THR A 137 -17.20 12.79 26.38
N LYS A 138 -18.03 11.84 25.93
CA LYS A 138 -17.58 10.49 25.58
C LYS A 138 -16.61 10.45 24.42
N LEU A 139 -16.78 11.31 23.42
CA LEU A 139 -15.82 11.40 22.32
C LEU A 139 -14.51 12.05 22.79
N ALA A 140 -14.58 13.06 23.67
CA ALA A 140 -13.40 13.68 24.26
C ALA A 140 -12.61 12.71 25.18
N GLU A 141 -13.28 11.94 26.03
CA GLU A 141 -12.67 10.87 26.84
C GLU A 141 -11.96 9.85 25.94
N PHE A 142 -12.63 9.43 24.85
CA PHE A 142 -12.07 8.46 23.92
C PHE A 142 -10.90 9.03 23.09
N GLU A 143 -10.88 10.35 22.82
CA GLU A 143 -9.73 11.03 22.23
C GLU A 143 -8.50 10.88 23.12
N PHE A 144 -8.62 11.16 24.43
CA PHE A 144 -7.51 10.97 25.36
C PHE A 144 -7.02 9.53 25.38
N TYR A 145 -7.95 8.57 25.47
CA TYR A 145 -7.61 7.15 25.48
C TYR A 145 -6.89 6.70 24.19
N LEU A 146 -7.37 7.15 23.03
CA LEU A 146 -6.74 6.87 21.73
C LEU A 146 -5.31 7.42 21.65
N ILE A 147 -5.08 8.65 22.11
CA ILE A 147 -3.77 9.30 22.06
C ILE A 147 -2.79 8.66 23.05
N GLU A 148 -3.27 8.29 24.24
CA GLU A 148 -2.47 7.60 25.26
C GLU A 148 -1.98 6.25 24.76
N GLU A 149 -2.87 5.41 24.20
CA GLU A 149 -2.50 4.10 23.66
C GLU A 149 -1.53 4.18 22.47
N MET A 150 -1.49 5.31 21.76
CA MET A 150 -0.53 5.54 20.68
C MET A 150 0.80 6.19 21.14
N ASP A 151 0.99 6.38 22.44
CA ASP A 151 2.11 7.11 23.05
C ASP A 151 2.29 8.53 22.48
N SER A 152 1.20 9.17 22.04
CA SER A 152 1.21 10.50 21.41
C SER A 152 2.07 10.62 20.13
N TYR A 153 2.47 9.52 19.50
CA TYR A 153 3.19 9.53 18.22
C TYR A 153 2.25 9.70 17.02
N LEU A 154 1.75 10.92 16.85
CA LEU A 154 0.68 11.23 15.90
C LEU A 154 1.16 11.61 14.49
N LEU A 155 2.41 12.04 14.32
CA LEU A 155 2.92 12.44 13.01
C LEU A 155 3.20 11.23 12.11
N LEU A 156 2.68 11.26 10.87
CA LEU A 156 2.78 10.17 9.89
C LEU A 156 3.34 10.65 8.55
N HIS A 157 4.01 9.74 7.86
CA HIS A 157 4.47 9.86 6.48
C HIS A 157 3.68 8.87 5.65
N HIS A 158 2.95 9.38 4.67
CA HIS A 158 2.12 8.58 3.78
C HIS A 158 2.80 8.35 2.43
N PRO A 159 2.59 7.19 1.79
CA PRO A 159 3.19 6.83 0.50
C PRO A 159 2.78 7.75 -0.67
N TYR A 160 1.69 8.52 -0.57
CA TYR A 160 1.25 9.45 -1.63
C TYR A 160 2.34 10.43 -2.05
N LYS A 161 3.08 10.98 -1.09
CA LYS A 161 4.18 11.91 -1.37
C LYS A 161 5.31 11.20 -2.12
N SER A 162 5.67 10.00 -1.68
CA SER A 162 6.69 9.18 -2.33
C SER A 162 6.28 8.80 -3.75
N LEU A 163 5.02 8.42 -3.98
CA LEU A 163 4.49 8.14 -5.32
C LEU A 163 4.68 9.33 -6.26
N MET A 164 4.31 10.54 -5.81
CA MET A 164 4.47 11.75 -6.63
C MET A 164 5.93 12.08 -6.91
N GLN A 165 6.80 11.97 -5.90
CA GLN A 165 8.24 12.20 -6.06
C GLN A 165 8.88 11.23 -7.04
N ILE A 166 8.51 9.95 -6.99
CA ILE A 166 8.98 8.93 -7.93
C ILE A 166 8.49 9.26 -9.35
N ASN A 167 7.20 9.61 -9.50
CA ASN A 167 6.63 9.97 -10.79
C ASN A 167 7.31 11.20 -11.43
N GLU A 168 7.55 12.25 -10.64
CA GLU A 168 8.24 13.46 -11.08
C GLU A 168 9.70 13.15 -11.45
N PHE A 169 10.41 12.39 -10.61
CA PHE A 169 11.78 11.98 -10.88
C PHE A 169 11.90 11.20 -12.19
N LEU A 170 11.03 10.22 -12.42
CA LEU A 170 11.01 9.42 -13.64
C LEU A 170 10.68 10.27 -14.88
N SER A 171 9.76 11.22 -14.75
CA SER A 171 9.42 12.14 -15.83
C SER A 171 10.59 13.06 -16.20
N ASN A 172 11.31 13.59 -15.20
CA ASN A 172 12.48 14.44 -15.42
C ASN A 172 13.69 13.65 -15.96
N ASN A 173 13.83 12.38 -15.59
CA ASN A 173 14.90 11.48 -16.03
C ASN A 173 14.44 10.52 -17.13
N TYR A 174 13.43 10.90 -17.92
CA TYR A 174 12.90 10.05 -18.99
C TYR A 174 13.96 9.66 -20.02
N ASN A 175 14.94 10.54 -20.28
CA ASN A 175 16.04 10.25 -21.20
C ASN A 175 16.99 9.15 -20.71
N VAL A 176 17.01 8.87 -19.40
CA VAL A 176 17.87 7.86 -18.78
C VAL A 176 17.14 6.53 -18.67
N PHE A 177 15.91 6.54 -18.11
CA PHE A 177 15.16 5.31 -17.84
C PHE A 177 14.19 4.92 -18.97
N GLY A 178 13.79 5.87 -19.83
CA GLY A 178 12.78 5.67 -20.86
C GLY A 178 11.37 5.38 -20.33
N PHE A 179 11.16 5.52 -19.02
CA PHE A 179 9.93 5.14 -18.31
C PHE A 179 9.20 6.37 -17.78
N LYS A 180 7.89 6.41 -17.97
CA LYS A 180 6.97 7.39 -17.38
C LYS A 180 5.65 6.72 -17.07
N LEU A 181 4.99 7.14 -16.00
CA LEU A 181 3.62 6.71 -15.71
C LEU A 181 2.66 7.55 -16.54
N THR A 182 1.68 6.88 -17.13
CA THR A 182 0.51 7.58 -17.68
C THR A 182 -0.36 8.13 -16.54
N VAL A 183 -1.24 9.08 -16.84
CA VAL A 183 -2.17 9.63 -15.84
C VAL A 183 -3.08 8.54 -15.26
N GLU A 184 -3.53 7.60 -16.09
CA GLU A 184 -4.33 6.45 -15.66
C GLU A 184 -3.56 5.53 -14.71
N GLU A 185 -2.30 5.23 -15.02
CA GLU A 185 -1.46 4.39 -14.17
C GLU A 185 -1.13 5.08 -12.84
N LEU A 186 -0.85 6.38 -12.87
CA LEU A 186 -0.66 7.14 -11.63
C LEU A 186 -1.93 7.09 -10.77
N GLN A 187 -3.10 7.17 -11.39
CA GLN A 187 -4.39 7.06 -10.69
C GLN A 187 -4.64 5.67 -10.13
N ASN A 188 -4.27 4.62 -10.86
CA ASN A 188 -4.37 3.25 -10.40
C ASN A 188 -3.42 2.99 -9.21
N ALA A 189 -2.18 3.46 -9.28
CA ALA A 189 -1.21 3.39 -8.20
C ALA A 189 -1.69 4.15 -6.95
N TRP A 190 -2.31 5.33 -7.15
CA TRP A 190 -2.93 6.07 -6.06
C TRP A 190 -4.06 5.29 -5.39
N SER A 191 -4.97 4.69 -6.17
CA SER A 191 -6.06 3.88 -5.61
C SER A 191 -5.54 2.63 -4.90
N LEU A 192 -4.49 1.99 -5.42
CA LEU A 192 -3.82 0.87 -4.76
C LEU A 192 -3.24 1.26 -3.40
N ILE A 193 -2.68 2.46 -3.29
CA ILE A 193 -2.24 3.01 -2.01
C ILE A 193 -3.42 3.20 -1.05
N ASN A 194 -4.56 3.73 -1.52
CA ASN A 194 -5.74 3.88 -0.64
C ASN A 194 -6.17 2.53 -0.06
N ASP A 195 -6.16 1.48 -0.90
CA ASP A 195 -6.55 0.13 -0.50
C ASP A 195 -5.52 -0.52 0.43
N SER A 196 -4.23 -0.16 0.33
CA SER A 196 -3.17 -0.76 1.15
C SER A 196 -3.29 -0.42 2.64
N TYR A 197 -4.10 0.59 3.03
CA TYR A 197 -4.40 0.91 4.43
C TYR A 197 -5.23 -0.18 5.14
N ILE A 198 -5.89 -1.08 4.39
CA ILE A 198 -6.58 -2.26 4.94
C ILE A 198 -5.55 -3.29 5.47
N THR A 199 -4.32 -3.24 4.98
CA THR A 199 -3.23 -4.17 5.34
C THR A 199 -2.36 -3.64 6.48
N ASP A 200 -1.45 -4.48 6.97
CA ASP A 200 -0.47 -4.08 7.99
C ASP A 200 0.74 -3.34 7.42
N LEU A 201 0.81 -3.10 6.11
CA LEU A 201 2.01 -2.59 5.43
C LEU A 201 2.50 -1.26 6.01
N HIS A 202 1.60 -0.38 6.43
CA HIS A 202 1.93 0.93 7.00
C HIS A 202 2.60 0.85 8.38
N LEU A 203 2.55 -0.31 9.04
CA LEU A 203 3.29 -0.61 10.27
C LEU A 203 4.59 -1.37 10.00
N LEU A 204 4.74 -2.00 8.83
CA LEU A 204 5.87 -2.87 8.53
C LEU A 204 6.93 -2.16 7.66
N LEU A 205 6.49 -1.40 6.67
CA LEU A 205 7.32 -0.93 5.57
C LEU A 205 7.37 0.60 5.49
N PRO A 206 8.46 1.14 4.92
CA PRO A 206 8.57 2.57 4.71
C PRO A 206 7.68 3.04 3.55
N PRO A 207 7.24 4.32 3.53
CA PRO A 207 6.27 4.81 2.56
C PRO A 207 6.71 4.68 1.09
N HIS A 208 8.00 4.84 0.81
CA HIS A 208 8.51 4.73 -0.56
C HIS A 208 8.43 3.30 -1.10
N THR A 209 8.64 2.27 -0.25
CA THR A 209 8.47 0.87 -0.64
C THR A 209 7.01 0.57 -1.01
N ILE A 210 6.04 1.06 -0.21
CA ILE A 210 4.60 0.89 -0.51
C ILE A 210 4.23 1.59 -1.83
N ALA A 211 4.78 2.79 -2.07
CA ALA A 211 4.57 3.50 -3.33
C ALA A 211 5.13 2.74 -4.54
N VAL A 212 6.35 2.19 -4.43
CA VAL A 212 6.95 1.36 -5.48
C VAL A 212 6.16 0.08 -5.72
N ALA A 213 5.67 -0.57 -4.66
CA ALA A 213 4.80 -1.75 -4.79
C ALA A 213 3.50 -1.42 -5.55
N ALA A 214 2.88 -0.27 -5.28
CA ALA A 214 1.71 0.18 -6.02
C ALA A 214 2.01 0.46 -7.51
N ILE A 215 3.17 1.05 -7.82
CA ILE A 215 3.64 1.23 -9.20
C ILE A 215 3.87 -0.13 -9.87
N TYR A 216 4.55 -1.05 -9.17
CA TYR A 216 4.85 -2.39 -9.66
C TYR A 216 3.57 -3.15 -10.03
N ILE A 217 2.58 -3.19 -9.13
CA ILE A 217 1.27 -3.81 -9.41
C ILE A 217 0.60 -3.16 -10.62
N THR A 218 0.67 -1.82 -10.72
CA THR A 218 0.04 -1.10 -11.83
C THR A 218 0.68 -1.39 -13.18
N VAL A 219 2.01 -1.47 -13.25
CA VAL A 219 2.77 -1.62 -14.50
C VAL A 219 2.88 -3.08 -14.91
N VAL A 220 3.26 -3.95 -13.97
CA VAL A 220 3.57 -5.36 -14.24
C VAL A 220 2.32 -6.22 -14.20
N LEU A 221 1.41 -5.95 -13.27
CA LEU A 221 0.21 -6.77 -13.04
C LEU A 221 -1.06 -6.17 -13.67
N LYS A 222 -0.96 -5.16 -14.56
CA LYS A 222 -2.12 -4.44 -15.15
C LYS A 222 -3.23 -5.36 -15.65
N LYS A 223 -2.87 -6.40 -16.43
CA LYS A 223 -3.80 -7.39 -16.98
C LYS A 223 -4.48 -8.22 -15.88
N ASN A 224 -3.76 -8.55 -14.80
CA ASN A 224 -4.26 -9.30 -13.66
C ASN A 224 -5.12 -8.43 -12.73
N LEU A 225 -4.76 -7.15 -12.54
CA LEU A 225 -5.43 -6.25 -11.61
C LEU A 225 -6.86 -5.95 -12.04
N SER A 226 -7.10 -5.69 -13.34
CA SER A 226 -8.45 -5.45 -13.85
C SER A 226 -9.37 -6.64 -13.60
N ARG A 227 -8.87 -7.87 -13.77
CA ARG A 227 -9.61 -9.10 -13.43
C ARG A 227 -9.87 -9.23 -11.93
N VAL A 228 -8.85 -8.96 -11.11
CA VAL A 228 -8.96 -9.02 -9.65
C VAL A 228 -9.96 -8.00 -9.11
N ARG A 229 -10.00 -6.78 -9.67
CA ARG A 229 -10.96 -5.74 -9.30
C ARG A 229 -12.36 -5.96 -9.87
N GLN A 230 -12.51 -6.52 -11.06
CA GLN A 230 -13.83 -6.71 -11.70
C GLN A 230 -14.76 -7.65 -10.93
N GLY A 231 -14.22 -8.52 -10.06
CA GLY A 231 -15.03 -9.27 -9.09
C GLY A 231 -15.91 -8.39 -8.18
N ASN A 232 -15.59 -7.09 -8.04
CA ASN A 232 -16.26 -6.13 -7.16
C ASN A 232 -17.26 -5.19 -7.85
N ASN A 233 -17.55 -5.29 -9.16
CA ASN A 233 -18.44 -4.32 -9.81
C ASN A 233 -19.93 -4.41 -9.42
N ASN A 234 -20.31 -5.34 -8.53
CA ASN A 234 -21.62 -5.34 -7.87
C ASN A 234 -21.52 -4.67 -6.50
N ASP A 235 -21.37 -3.34 -6.47
CA ASP A 235 -21.97 -2.42 -5.49
C ASP A 235 -21.26 -1.06 -5.50
N ASN A 236 -22.04 0.00 -5.73
CA ASN A 236 -21.75 1.41 -5.44
C ASN A 236 -20.36 1.93 -5.83
N ASN A 237 -20.26 2.59 -7.00
CA ASN A 237 -19.11 3.40 -7.43
C ASN A 237 -18.56 4.30 -6.31
N ILE A 238 -17.55 3.82 -5.58
CA ILE A 238 -16.79 4.50 -4.53
C ILE A 238 -15.63 5.28 -5.19
N ASN A 239 -15.85 5.98 -6.30
CA ASN A 239 -14.78 6.69 -7.01
C ASN A 239 -14.52 8.09 -6.38
N ILE A 240 -13.96 8.13 -5.17
CA ILE A 240 -13.31 9.34 -4.64
C ILE A 240 -11.81 9.17 -4.86
N ASN A 241 -11.46 9.27 -6.13
CA ASN A 241 -10.09 9.19 -6.61
C ASN A 241 -9.59 10.61 -6.92
N THR A 242 -9.75 11.54 -5.98
CA THR A 242 -9.22 12.89 -6.15
C THR A 242 -7.76 12.89 -5.67
N MET A 243 -6.81 12.90 -6.62
CA MET A 243 -5.41 13.24 -6.34
C MET A 243 -5.33 14.70 -5.88
N HIS A 244 -5.65 14.99 -4.62
CA HIS A 244 -5.46 16.33 -4.05
C HIS A 244 -4.48 16.27 -2.88
N ILE A 245 -3.22 16.57 -3.17
CA ILE A 245 -2.17 16.78 -2.16
C ILE A 245 -2.13 18.27 -1.85
N SER A 246 -2.66 18.67 -0.70
CA SER A 246 -2.36 19.97 -0.10
C SER A 246 -1.22 19.81 0.90
N THR A 247 0.01 19.64 0.43
CA THR A 247 1.18 19.83 1.30
C THR A 247 1.56 21.30 1.26
N GLY A 248 1.39 21.99 2.40
CA GLY A 248 1.89 23.33 2.59
C GLY A 248 3.40 23.36 2.50
N SER A 249 3.96 23.55 1.31
CA SER A 249 5.33 24.01 1.12
C SER A 249 5.27 25.38 0.46
N SER A 250 5.54 26.39 1.28
CA SER A 250 5.74 27.78 0.89
C SER A 250 6.84 27.89 -0.15
N THR A 251 6.49 27.95 -1.44
CA THR A 251 7.29 28.64 -2.45
C THR A 251 6.32 29.35 -3.39
N ASN A 252 6.24 30.67 -3.26
CA ASN A 252 5.46 31.53 -4.14
C ASN A 252 6.06 31.49 -5.55
N PRO A 253 5.33 31.05 -6.58
CA PRO A 253 5.70 31.40 -7.95
C PRO A 253 5.23 32.83 -8.20
N ILE A 254 6.17 33.70 -8.53
CA ILE A 254 5.92 35.09 -8.93
C ILE A 254 5.01 35.09 -10.16
N ASN A 255 3.86 35.73 -9.99
CA ASN A 255 2.78 35.89 -10.95
C ASN A 255 3.20 36.81 -12.10
N ILE A 256 3.40 36.25 -13.30
CA ILE A 256 3.48 37.01 -14.56
C ILE A 256 2.23 36.67 -15.36
N ASN A 257 1.10 37.31 -15.05
CA ASN A 257 -0.11 37.21 -15.87
C ASN A 257 -0.19 38.43 -16.79
N ASN A 258 0.21 38.20 -18.04
CA ASN A 258 0.01 39.09 -19.16
C ASN A 258 -1.24 38.65 -19.94
N ASN A 259 -2.14 39.61 -20.12
CA ASN A 259 -2.96 39.83 -21.31
C ASN A 259 -4.06 38.84 -21.74
N ASN A 260 -5.27 39.37 -21.57
CA ASN A 260 -6.20 39.74 -22.65
C ASN A 260 -7.25 38.74 -23.16
N ASN A 261 -8.43 39.36 -23.32
CA ASN A 261 -9.59 39.02 -24.14
C ASN A 261 -10.58 38.02 -23.54
N THR A 262 -11.64 38.48 -22.85
CA THR A 262 -12.86 39.16 -23.35
C THR A 262 -13.83 38.24 -24.07
N ASN A 263 -15.08 38.33 -23.58
CA ASN A 263 -16.34 38.12 -24.28
C ASN A 263 -16.89 36.69 -24.41
N THR A 264 -18.17 36.38 -24.16
CA THR A 264 -19.32 36.99 -23.47
C THR A 264 -20.40 35.90 -23.46
N SER A 265 -21.32 35.96 -22.46
CA SER A 265 -22.73 35.55 -22.51
C SER A 265 -23.09 34.06 -22.68
N ASN A 266 -23.67 33.42 -21.66
CA ASN A 266 -25.04 33.56 -21.10
C ASN A 266 -26.12 32.75 -21.85
N ASN A 267 -26.72 31.84 -21.07
CA ASN A 267 -28.13 31.41 -20.98
C ASN A 267 -28.26 29.88 -21.07
N ASN A 268 -28.55 29.19 -19.96
CA ASN A 268 -29.83 29.07 -19.23
C ASN A 268 -30.98 28.45 -20.04
N GLY A 269 -31.52 27.35 -19.50
CA GLY A 269 -32.85 26.82 -19.81
C GLY A 269 -32.83 25.32 -20.14
N THR A 270 -32.93 24.43 -19.15
CA THR A 270 -34.18 23.73 -18.78
C THR A 270 -34.84 22.96 -19.92
N THR A 271 -34.87 21.63 -19.87
CA THR A 271 -36.12 20.85 -19.69
C THR A 271 -35.85 19.34 -19.57
N SER A 272 -36.51 18.78 -18.57
CA SER A 272 -36.95 17.40 -18.38
C SER A 272 -37.38 16.71 -19.68
N THR A 273 -37.25 15.38 -19.79
CA THR A 273 -38.38 14.43 -20.01
C THR A 273 -37.90 12.98 -19.90
N THR A 274 -38.70 12.21 -19.18
CA THR A 274 -38.76 10.77 -18.96
C THR A 274 -38.90 9.96 -20.24
N THR A 275 -38.16 8.84 -20.39
CA THR A 275 -38.60 7.70 -21.20
C THR A 275 -38.12 6.38 -20.63
N THR A 276 -39.09 5.60 -20.19
CA THR A 276 -39.11 4.15 -19.99
C THR A 276 -38.83 3.42 -21.30
N THR A 277 -37.97 2.40 -21.29
CA THR A 277 -37.99 1.33 -22.28
C THR A 277 -37.50 0.02 -21.69
N THR A 278 -38.33 -0.99 -21.89
CA THR A 278 -38.29 -2.39 -21.48
C THR A 278 -37.20 -3.21 -22.15
N ALA A 279 -36.63 -4.12 -21.34
CA ALA A 279 -36.22 -5.50 -21.61
C ALA A 279 -35.90 -5.91 -23.06
N GLN A 280 -34.64 -6.30 -23.28
CA GLN A 280 -34.27 -7.39 -24.19
C GLN A 280 -33.13 -8.21 -23.58
N GLU A 281 -33.46 -9.47 -23.30
CA GLU A 281 -32.56 -10.53 -22.86
C GLU A 281 -31.51 -10.80 -23.94
N THR A 282 -30.23 -10.82 -23.57
CA THR A 282 -29.16 -11.32 -24.43
C THR A 282 -28.46 -12.45 -23.69
N GLN A 283 -28.79 -13.68 -24.07
CA GLN A 283 -28.00 -14.89 -23.79
C GLN A 283 -26.95 -15.02 -24.90
N VAL A 284 -25.65 -14.96 -24.60
CA VAL A 284 -24.62 -15.70 -25.36
C VAL A 284 -23.42 -16.05 -24.44
N LEU A 285 -23.38 -17.33 -24.12
CA LEU A 285 -22.24 -18.23 -23.89
C LEU A 285 -20.82 -17.68 -24.15
N GLY A 286 -19.95 -17.82 -23.16
CA GLY A 286 -18.49 -17.80 -23.31
C GLY A 286 -17.87 -18.76 -22.30
N GLN A 287 -17.10 -19.73 -22.79
CA GLN A 287 -16.46 -20.80 -22.02
C GLN A 287 -15.57 -20.27 -20.89
N ASP A 288 -15.81 -20.78 -19.68
CA ASP A 288 -14.96 -20.60 -18.51
C ASP A 288 -13.64 -21.36 -18.70
N ASP A 289 -12.66 -20.73 -19.34
CA ASP A 289 -11.26 -21.14 -19.19
C ASP A 289 -10.82 -20.78 -17.77
N ASN A 290 -11.05 -21.73 -16.85
CA ASN A 290 -10.63 -21.72 -15.45
C ASN A 290 -9.09 -21.84 -15.32
N THR A 291 -8.34 -20.95 -15.96
CA THR A 291 -6.90 -20.83 -15.74
C THR A 291 -6.69 -20.15 -14.39
N GLU A 292 -6.67 -20.99 -13.36
CA GLU A 292 -6.38 -20.62 -11.97
C GLU A 292 -5.05 -19.84 -11.91
N MET A 293 -5.02 -18.74 -11.13
CA MET A 293 -3.85 -17.87 -10.96
C MET A 293 -2.63 -18.69 -10.48
N ASN A 294 -1.63 -18.88 -11.34
CA ASN A 294 -0.38 -19.49 -10.93
C ASN A 294 0.55 -18.45 -10.28
N ILE A 295 0.64 -18.48 -8.95
CA ILE A 295 1.54 -17.65 -8.14
C ILE A 295 3.02 -17.85 -8.54
N ASP A 296 3.37 -18.96 -9.19
CA ASP A 296 4.76 -19.28 -9.53
C ASP A 296 5.31 -18.40 -10.67
N ASP A 297 4.46 -17.93 -11.59
CA ASP A 297 4.87 -16.99 -12.64
C ASP A 297 5.24 -15.62 -12.05
N LEU A 298 4.74 -15.30 -10.85
CA LEU A 298 5.04 -14.06 -10.11
C LEU A 298 6.44 -14.07 -9.49
N MET A 299 6.99 -15.24 -9.16
CA MET A 299 8.22 -15.41 -8.36
C MET A 299 9.51 -15.47 -9.20
N ASN A 300 9.40 -15.73 -10.50
CA ASN A 300 10.57 -15.97 -11.35
C ASN A 300 11.47 -14.74 -11.60
N LEU A 301 11.16 -13.58 -11.03
CA LEU A 301 12.03 -12.39 -11.06
C LEU A 301 13.09 -12.35 -9.96
N THR A 302 13.01 -13.22 -8.94
CA THR A 302 14.10 -13.31 -7.93
C THR A 302 15.28 -14.16 -8.39
N LYS A 303 15.11 -15.03 -9.39
CA LYS A 303 16.17 -15.98 -9.83
C LYS A 303 17.08 -15.46 -10.95
N SER A 304 16.87 -14.25 -11.46
CA SER A 304 17.80 -13.63 -12.43
C SER A 304 19.01 -12.95 -11.77
N SER A 305 19.11 -12.90 -10.44
CA SER A 305 20.33 -12.52 -9.73
C SER A 305 21.01 -13.76 -9.17
N ASN A 306 22.18 -14.11 -9.72
CA ASN A 306 23.17 -15.10 -9.26
C ASN A 306 23.44 -16.27 -10.23
N ASN A 307 23.63 -15.99 -11.52
CA ASN A 307 24.43 -16.87 -12.39
C ASN A 307 25.69 -16.14 -12.87
N SER A 308 26.56 -15.83 -11.92
CA SER A 308 27.99 -15.61 -12.18
C SER A 308 28.75 -16.65 -11.36
N GLN A 309 29.08 -17.74 -12.05
CA GLN A 309 30.15 -18.71 -11.79
C GLN A 309 30.93 -18.53 -10.47
N ASP A 310 30.84 -19.52 -9.59
CA ASP A 310 32.05 -20.17 -9.11
C ASP A 310 31.79 -21.66 -8.88
N LYS A 311 32.53 -22.47 -9.64
CA LYS A 311 32.60 -23.92 -9.50
C LYS A 311 33.71 -24.22 -8.49
N SER A 312 33.34 -24.77 -7.34
CA SER A 312 34.21 -25.68 -6.62
C SER A 312 33.36 -26.76 -5.97
N ASP A 313 33.57 -27.97 -6.47
CA ASP A 313 33.06 -29.21 -5.91
C ASP A 313 33.48 -29.33 -4.44
N ASP A 314 32.53 -29.65 -3.55
CA ASP A 314 32.79 -30.67 -2.55
C ASP A 314 31.47 -31.28 -2.07
N LYS A 315 31.41 -32.59 -2.31
CA LYS A 315 30.38 -33.55 -1.94
C LYS A 315 30.58 -33.89 -0.47
N MET A 316 29.51 -34.03 0.33
CA MET A 316 29.31 -35.08 1.36
C MET A 316 28.02 -34.83 2.16
N ASP A 317 27.08 -35.75 1.95
CA ASP A 317 26.18 -36.44 2.87
C ASP A 317 25.48 -35.72 4.03
N ILE A 318 24.16 -35.61 3.80
CA ILE A 318 22.99 -35.65 4.67
C ILE A 318 23.20 -36.45 5.98
N ASP A 319 22.93 -35.81 7.12
CA ASP A 319 22.06 -36.39 8.14
C ASP A 319 21.48 -35.32 9.10
N ASN A 320 20.25 -35.60 9.52
CA ASN A 320 19.23 -34.71 10.10
C ASN A 320 19.39 -34.55 11.66
N PRO A 321 18.51 -33.85 12.41
CA PRO A 321 18.94 -32.81 13.34
C PRO A 321 18.65 -33.14 14.82
N LEU A 322 19.45 -32.61 15.75
CA LEU A 322 19.07 -32.54 17.17
C LEU A 322 19.67 -31.29 17.84
N GLN A 323 18.73 -30.42 18.24
CA GLN A 323 18.76 -29.49 19.37
C GLN A 323 20.05 -29.41 20.19
N SER A 324 20.69 -28.24 20.17
CA SER A 324 21.40 -27.73 21.35
C SER A 324 21.57 -26.22 21.29
N GLN A 325 20.78 -25.55 22.13
CA GLN A 325 21.05 -24.30 22.85
C GLN A 325 22.26 -23.47 22.39
N VAL A 326 22.00 -22.38 21.66
CA VAL A 326 22.98 -21.34 21.41
C VAL A 326 23.11 -20.46 22.66
N ASN A 327 24.18 -20.70 23.40
CA ASN A 327 24.66 -19.84 24.46
C ASN A 327 25.33 -18.61 23.84
N LEU A 328 24.88 -17.44 24.25
CA LEU A 328 25.29 -16.13 23.77
C LEU A 328 26.46 -15.62 24.63
N SER A 329 27.68 -15.65 24.12
CA SER A 329 28.75 -14.80 24.66
C SER A 329 29.85 -14.51 23.65
N GLN A 330 30.01 -13.21 23.39
CA GLN A 330 31.27 -12.49 23.25
C GLN A 330 32.20 -12.87 22.09
N ILE A 331 32.15 -12.08 21.01
CA ILE A 331 33.34 -11.76 20.23
C ILE A 331 33.35 -10.25 19.96
N GLN A 332 34.05 -9.52 20.83
CA GLN A 332 34.79 -8.33 20.44
C GLN A 332 36.01 -8.80 19.66
N ASN A 333 36.27 -8.25 18.47
CA ASN A 333 37.63 -7.91 18.09
C ASN A 333 37.67 -6.88 16.97
N GLN A 334 38.55 -5.92 17.21
CA GLN A 334 38.93 -4.81 16.35
C GLN A 334 39.67 -5.33 15.12
N THR A 335 39.52 -4.65 13.99
CA THR A 335 40.65 -4.47 13.06
C THR A 335 40.44 -3.20 12.25
N GLN A 336 41.29 -2.21 12.55
CA GLN A 336 41.58 -1.09 11.69
C GLN A 336 42.35 -1.61 10.46
N HIS A 337 42.05 -1.12 9.27
CA HIS A 337 43.06 -0.90 8.23
C HIS A 337 42.66 0.27 7.33
N GLN A 338 43.48 1.31 7.39
CA GLN A 338 43.60 2.40 6.43
C GLN A 338 44.43 1.95 5.21
N HIS A 339 44.13 2.53 4.04
CA HIS A 339 45.06 3.11 3.03
C HIS A 339 44.33 3.13 1.67
N GLN A 340 43.93 4.31 1.19
CA GLN A 340 44.68 5.26 0.34
C GLN A 340 44.62 4.95 -1.17
N GLU A 341 43.84 5.80 -1.84
CA GLU A 341 44.09 6.47 -3.12
C GLU A 341 45.23 5.97 -4.02
N SER A 342 44.89 5.72 -5.29
CA SER A 342 45.71 6.19 -6.41
C SER A 342 44.86 6.39 -7.67
N THR A 343 45.02 7.59 -8.23
CA THR A 343 44.57 8.08 -9.53
C THR A 343 45.61 7.73 -10.60
N HIS A 344 45.20 7.54 -11.86
CA HIS A 344 45.87 7.94 -13.12
C HIS A 344 45.16 7.21 -14.29
N ASN A 345 44.36 7.90 -15.12
CA ASN A 345 44.73 8.67 -16.31
C ASN A 345 45.45 7.90 -17.42
N ASN A 346 44.80 7.96 -18.60
CA ASN A 346 45.34 8.31 -19.92
C ASN A 346 45.53 7.22 -21.01
N THR A 347 44.76 7.49 -22.08
CA THR A 347 45.16 7.60 -23.51
C THR A 347 45.40 6.33 -24.34
N SER A 348 44.40 6.05 -25.18
CA SER A 348 44.47 6.06 -26.65
C SER A 348 45.79 5.63 -27.33
N SER A 349 45.73 4.55 -28.11
CA SER A 349 46.35 4.52 -29.44
C SER A 349 45.72 3.45 -30.34
N THR A 350 45.26 3.94 -31.48
CA THR A 350 44.95 3.24 -32.73
C THR A 350 46.22 2.65 -33.35
N ASN A 351 46.17 1.44 -33.94
CA ASN A 351 46.63 1.21 -35.32
C ASN A 351 46.43 -0.22 -35.84
N THR A 352 45.66 -0.30 -36.92
CA THR A 352 45.92 -1.01 -38.19
C THR A 352 46.43 -2.46 -38.16
N GLY A 353 45.51 -3.37 -38.49
CA GLY A 353 45.50 -4.04 -39.79
C GLY A 353 46.68 -4.96 -40.14
N ARG A 354 46.42 -6.26 -40.17
CA ARG A 354 47.01 -7.14 -41.20
C ARG A 354 46.13 -8.34 -41.52
N ASN A 355 45.86 -8.45 -42.82
CA ASN A 355 45.16 -9.50 -43.54
C ASN A 355 45.67 -10.92 -43.27
N GLY A 356 44.73 -11.86 -43.38
CA GLY A 356 44.94 -13.10 -44.13
C GLY A 356 44.72 -14.37 -43.31
N ILE A 357 43.66 -15.11 -43.63
CA ILE A 357 43.71 -16.35 -44.42
C ILE A 357 42.35 -17.06 -44.31
N ASN A 358 41.83 -17.40 -45.50
CA ASN A 358 40.64 -18.21 -45.74
C ASN A 358 40.69 -19.55 -44.99
N GLY A 359 39.66 -19.85 -44.23
CA GLY A 359 39.31 -21.20 -43.78
C GLY A 359 37.85 -21.45 -44.05
N GLN A 360 37.55 -22.13 -45.16
CA GLN A 360 36.24 -22.69 -45.44
C GLN A 360 35.90 -23.73 -44.36
N ILE A 361 34.96 -23.42 -43.48
CA ILE A 361 34.26 -24.43 -42.68
C ILE A 361 32.79 -24.33 -43.04
N SER A 362 32.41 -25.23 -43.94
CA SER A 362 31.06 -25.49 -44.37
C SER A 362 30.24 -26.08 -43.22
N GLN A 363 29.01 -25.57 -43.12
CA GLN A 363 27.79 -26.30 -42.77
C GLN A 363 27.71 -26.98 -41.40
N SER A 364 27.03 -26.30 -40.47
CA SER A 364 25.82 -26.76 -39.77
C SER A 364 25.82 -26.13 -38.38
N ASN A 365 25.24 -24.94 -38.21
CA ASN A 365 24.81 -24.37 -36.91
C ASN A 365 24.19 -22.99 -37.12
N GLN A 366 23.14 -22.87 -37.93
CA GLN A 366 22.38 -21.63 -38.03
C GLN A 366 20.90 -21.91 -38.29
N GLU A 367 20.17 -22.39 -37.27
CA GLU A 367 18.72 -22.12 -37.17
C GLU A 367 18.26 -21.88 -35.71
N LEU A 368 19.15 -21.56 -34.76
CA LEU A 368 18.73 -21.30 -33.37
C LEU A 368 19.11 -19.94 -32.77
N ASN A 369 19.61 -18.98 -33.55
CA ASN A 369 20.07 -17.70 -32.98
C ASN A 369 19.50 -16.47 -33.71
N ASN A 370 18.20 -16.44 -33.97
CA ASN A 370 17.51 -15.17 -34.18
C ASN A 370 16.11 -15.21 -33.56
N PHE A 371 16.06 -15.48 -32.26
CA PHE A 371 14.91 -15.07 -31.45
C PHE A 371 14.96 -13.54 -31.45
N ASP A 372 14.36 -12.94 -32.47
CA ASP A 372 14.27 -11.50 -32.64
C ASP A 372 13.69 -10.92 -31.35
N LEU A 373 14.54 -10.14 -30.66
CA LEU A 373 14.15 -9.32 -29.52
C LEU A 373 13.07 -8.28 -29.90
N ASP A 374 12.77 -8.16 -31.21
CA ASP A 374 11.78 -7.27 -31.80
C ASP A 374 10.33 -7.73 -31.63
N ILE A 375 10.07 -8.84 -30.91
CA ILE A 375 8.70 -9.26 -30.54
C ILE A 375 8.51 -9.23 -29.02
N LEU A 376 9.03 -8.21 -28.35
CA LEU A 376 8.53 -7.86 -27.02
C LEU A 376 7.33 -6.92 -27.21
N ASP A 377 6.15 -7.35 -26.75
CA ASP A 377 4.96 -6.49 -26.70
C ASP A 377 5.29 -5.19 -25.96
N GLU A 378 4.60 -4.09 -26.28
CA GLU A 378 4.88 -2.75 -25.74
C GLU A 378 4.88 -2.75 -24.19
N ASP A 379 4.02 -3.59 -23.61
CA ASP A 379 3.96 -3.87 -22.18
C ASP A 379 5.29 -4.41 -21.62
N THR A 380 5.92 -5.39 -22.28
CA THR A 380 7.17 -5.99 -21.82
C THR A 380 8.33 -5.01 -21.90
N ILE A 381 8.37 -4.18 -22.95
CA ILE A 381 9.35 -3.09 -23.08
C ILE A 381 9.19 -2.11 -21.92
N LYS A 382 7.94 -1.74 -21.59
CA LYS A 382 7.65 -0.83 -20.47
C LYS A 382 8.06 -1.41 -19.12
N ILE A 383 7.80 -2.71 -18.88
CA ILE A 383 8.23 -3.41 -17.67
C ILE A 383 9.75 -3.40 -17.55
N ASN A 384 10.48 -3.73 -18.62
CA ASN A 384 11.96 -3.74 -18.61
C ASN A 384 12.54 -2.36 -18.27
N LYS A 385 11.94 -1.27 -18.79
CA LYS A 385 12.34 0.10 -18.46
C LYS A 385 12.08 0.46 -17.00
N PHE A 386 10.99 -0.02 -16.41
CA PHE A 386 10.72 0.13 -14.98
C PHE A 386 11.71 -0.67 -14.12
N MET A 387 12.04 -1.90 -14.53
CA MET A 387 13.03 -2.73 -13.83
C MET A 387 14.42 -2.08 -13.84
N ASN A 388 14.82 -1.44 -14.95
CA ASN A 388 16.06 -0.67 -15.02
C ASN A 388 16.09 0.47 -13.98
N PHE A 389 14.97 1.15 -13.73
CA PHE A 389 14.89 2.12 -12.64
C PHE A 389 15.06 1.45 -11.27
N LEU A 390 14.40 0.32 -11.03
CA LEU A 390 14.47 -0.39 -9.75
C LEU A 390 15.91 -0.83 -9.42
N GLU A 391 16.64 -1.33 -10.42
CA GLU A 391 18.05 -1.72 -10.27
C GLU A 391 18.93 -0.55 -9.78
N HIS A 392 18.72 0.66 -10.31
CA HIS A 392 19.48 1.85 -9.95
C HIS A 392 18.96 2.58 -8.70
N SER A 393 17.79 2.19 -8.18
CA SER A 393 17.12 2.92 -7.09
C SER A 393 17.64 2.61 -5.70
N HIS A 394 18.38 1.50 -5.53
CA HIS A 394 18.80 0.94 -4.22
C HIS A 394 17.63 0.69 -3.24
N ILE A 395 16.40 0.53 -3.76
CA ILE A 395 15.23 0.18 -2.97
C ILE A 395 15.29 -1.30 -2.60
N ASN A 396 14.91 -1.63 -1.37
CA ASN A 396 14.86 -3.01 -0.91
C ASN A 396 13.77 -3.78 -1.66
N LEU A 397 14.15 -4.58 -2.66
CA LEU A 397 13.21 -5.32 -3.50
C LEU A 397 12.49 -6.44 -2.73
N ASP A 398 13.10 -7.01 -1.69
CA ASP A 398 12.45 -8.02 -0.86
C ASP A 398 11.23 -7.43 -0.15
N GLU A 399 11.37 -6.22 0.42
CA GLU A 399 10.25 -5.50 1.02
C GLU A 399 9.18 -5.09 -0.01
N VAL A 400 9.59 -4.76 -1.24
CA VAL A 400 8.63 -4.49 -2.33
C VAL A 400 7.84 -5.75 -2.68
N VAL A 401 8.48 -6.91 -2.79
CA VAL A 401 7.81 -8.19 -3.07
C VAL A 401 6.83 -8.51 -1.95
N GLU A 402 7.23 -8.34 -0.68
CA GLU A 402 6.33 -8.52 0.46
C GLU A 402 5.12 -7.58 0.41
N ALA A 403 5.31 -6.31 0.07
CA ALA A 403 4.22 -5.35 -0.10
C ALA A 403 3.25 -5.78 -1.20
N VAL A 404 3.78 -6.23 -2.35
CA VAL A 404 2.97 -6.73 -3.47
C VAL A 404 2.15 -7.95 -3.03
N GLN A 405 2.78 -8.90 -2.33
CA GLN A 405 2.10 -10.10 -1.83
C GLN A 405 0.96 -9.76 -0.85
N ASP A 406 1.20 -8.89 0.12
CA ASP A 406 0.18 -8.49 1.10
C ASP A 406 -0.98 -7.74 0.43
N MET A 407 -0.72 -6.86 -0.54
CA MET A 407 -1.76 -6.17 -1.30
C MET A 407 -2.57 -7.12 -2.19
N MET A 408 -1.92 -8.07 -2.88
CA MET A 408 -2.61 -9.05 -3.72
C MET A 408 -3.45 -10.01 -2.88
N ASN A 409 -2.91 -10.48 -1.75
CA ASN A 409 -3.65 -11.33 -0.81
C ASN A 409 -4.86 -10.59 -0.23
N MET A 410 -4.73 -9.30 0.05
CA MET A 410 -5.86 -8.47 0.50
C MET A 410 -7.01 -8.49 -0.53
N TYR A 411 -6.74 -8.33 -1.82
CA TYR A 411 -7.79 -8.41 -2.84
C TYR A 411 -8.43 -9.80 -2.97
N VAL A 412 -7.65 -10.88 -2.84
CA VAL A 412 -8.20 -12.25 -2.81
C VAL A 412 -9.16 -12.43 -1.64
N LEU A 413 -8.83 -11.90 -0.46
CA LEU A 413 -9.68 -11.93 0.72
C LEU A 413 -10.90 -11.00 0.58
N TRP A 414 -10.74 -9.86 -0.09
CA TRP A 414 -11.83 -8.94 -0.37
C TRP A 414 -12.91 -9.59 -1.24
N ASN A 415 -12.53 -10.37 -2.25
CA ASN A 415 -13.49 -11.13 -3.07
C ASN A 415 -14.34 -12.14 -2.27
N ARG A 416 -13.95 -12.46 -1.03
CA ARG A 416 -14.68 -13.35 -0.10
C ARG A 416 -15.29 -12.60 1.09
N TYR A 417 -15.29 -11.27 1.04
CA TYR A 417 -15.71 -10.42 2.14
C TYR A 417 -17.20 -10.60 2.48
N ASN A 418 -17.49 -10.86 3.75
CA ASN A 418 -18.86 -11.02 4.26
C ASN A 418 -19.24 -9.88 5.21
N GLU A 419 -19.69 -8.76 4.66
CA GLU A 419 -20.13 -7.59 5.44
C GLU A 419 -21.23 -7.93 6.44
N GLN A 420 -22.23 -8.72 6.01
CA GLN A 420 -23.38 -9.04 6.86
C GLN A 420 -22.97 -9.84 8.09
N GLY A 421 -22.00 -10.74 7.96
CA GLY A 421 -21.45 -11.51 9.08
C GLY A 421 -20.81 -10.60 10.12
N VAL A 422 -19.93 -9.69 9.68
CA VAL A 422 -19.25 -8.72 10.56
C VAL A 422 -20.25 -7.79 11.25
N LYS A 423 -21.18 -7.22 10.48
CA LYS A 423 -22.20 -6.30 11.00
C LYS A 423 -23.09 -6.95 12.05
N LYS A 424 -23.57 -8.18 11.80
CA LYS A 424 -24.38 -8.93 12.77
C LYS A 424 -23.60 -9.23 14.06
N ALA A 425 -22.34 -9.63 13.94
CA ALA A 425 -21.50 -9.89 15.11
C ALA A 425 -21.34 -8.62 15.97
N LEU A 426 -21.06 -7.47 15.35
CA LEU A 426 -20.93 -6.18 16.05
C LEU A 426 -22.26 -5.71 16.66
N GLN A 427 -23.38 -5.91 15.96
CA GLN A 427 -24.70 -5.57 16.48
C GLN A 427 -25.00 -6.36 17.76
N VAL A 428 -24.74 -7.67 17.77
CA VAL A 428 -24.89 -8.52 18.97
C VAL A 428 -23.99 -8.05 20.12
N MET A 429 -22.77 -7.63 19.82
CA MET A 429 -21.83 -7.14 20.85
C MET A 429 -22.28 -5.81 21.47
N LEU A 430 -22.70 -4.85 20.63
CA LEU A 430 -22.94 -3.48 21.06
C LEU A 430 -24.34 -3.25 21.62
N LEU A 431 -25.38 -3.89 21.08
CA LEU A 431 -26.74 -3.76 21.61
C LEU A 431 -26.89 -4.45 22.97
N ASN A 432 -26.10 -5.48 23.26
CA ASN A 432 -26.10 -6.16 24.56
C ASN A 432 -25.29 -5.43 25.66
N ARG A 433 -24.75 -4.26 25.34
CA ARG A 433 -24.02 -3.35 26.25
C ARG A 433 -24.82 -2.09 26.62
N ILE A 434 -25.81 -1.72 25.80
CA ILE A 434 -26.79 -0.66 26.10
C ILE A 434 -27.82 -1.24 27.06
#